data_AF-A0A8T4JPD4-F1
#
_entry.id   AF-A0A8T4JPD4-F1
#
_cell.length_a   1.000
_cell.length_b   1.000
_cell.length_c   1.000
_cell.angle_alpha   90.00
_cell.angle_beta   90.00
_cell.angle_gamma   90.00
#
_symmetry.space_group_name_H-M   'P 1'
#
loop_
_entity.id
_entity.type
_entity.pdbx_description
1 polymer ?
#
loop_
_entity_poly.entity_id
_entity_poly.type
_entity_poly.pdbx_seq_one_letter_code
_entity_poly.pdbx_strand_id
1 'polypeptide(L)' 'MKKQNKSKENKKSDLSKWPIPAFLFIGIGIGIILEQVAAFTLIGLGVGILVTYLIIRMKK' A
#
# COMPACT_ATOMS: atom_id res chain seq x y z
N MET A 1 25.42 33.03 6.99
CA MET A 1 25.48 31.55 6.86
C MET A 1 24.24 30.93 7.51
N LYS A 2 23.19 30.58 6.75
CA LYS A 2 22.00 29.89 7.27
C LYS A 2 22.19 28.38 7.11
N LYS A 3 22.50 27.69 8.21
CA LYS A 3 22.43 26.23 8.32
C LYS A 3 20.95 25.82 8.20
N GLN A 4 20.53 25.44 7.00
CA GLN A 4 19.24 24.76 6.83
C GLN A 4 19.45 23.28 7.15
N ASN A 5 18.82 22.88 8.25
CA ASN A 5 18.84 21.53 8.78
C ASN A 5 18.44 20.53 7.69
N LYS A 6 19.30 19.54 7.44
CA LYS A 6 18.94 18.31 6.73
C LYS A 6 17.66 17.78 7.38
N SER A 7 16.57 17.81 6.63
CA SER A 7 15.40 16.98 6.89
C SER A 7 15.90 15.54 6.96
N LYS A 8 16.12 15.04 8.18
CA LYS A 8 16.18 13.61 8.44
C LYS A 8 14.75 13.13 8.30
N GLU A 9 14.36 12.87 7.07
CA GLU A 9 13.21 12.03 6.73
C GLU A 9 13.45 10.69 7.42
N ASN A 10 12.80 10.51 8.57
CA ASN A 10 12.75 9.24 9.28
C ASN A 10 11.94 8.25 8.41
N LYS A 11 12.60 7.65 7.41
CA LYS A 11 12.11 6.54 6.57
C LYS A 11 11.90 5.25 7.39
N LYS A 12 11.03 5.28 8.40
CA LYS A 12 10.76 4.07 9.21
C LYS A 12 9.29 3.75 9.47
N SER A 13 8.32 4.52 8.97
CA SER A 13 6.91 4.27 9.31
C SER A 13 5.90 4.20 8.15
N ASP A 14 6.25 4.50 6.90
CA ASP A 14 5.24 4.49 5.81
C ASP A 14 5.05 3.13 5.10
N LEU A 15 5.88 2.12 5.41
CA LEU A 15 5.73 0.77 4.84
C LEU A 15 4.42 0.08 5.25
N SER A 16 3.76 0.51 6.32
CA SER A 16 2.45 -0.01 6.72
C SER A 16 1.28 0.66 6.00
N LYS A 17 1.47 1.78 5.29
CA LYS A 17 0.42 2.49 4.55
C LYS A 17 0.43 2.23 3.04
N TRP A 18 1.54 1.70 2.53
CA TRP A 18 1.74 1.40 1.11
C TRP A 18 1.06 0.14 0.55
N PRO A 19 0.79 -0.94 1.31
CA PRO A 19 0.27 -2.16 0.71
C PRO A 19 -1.11 -1.96 0.11
N ILE A 20 -2.00 -1.24 0.81
CA ILE A 20 -3.39 -1.02 0.36
C ILE A 20 -3.45 -0.35 -1.02
N PRO A 21 -2.85 0.84 -1.25
CA PRO A 21 -2.88 1.45 -2.57
C PRO A 21 -2.19 0.59 -3.63
N ALA A 22 -1.08 -0.08 -3.30
CA ALA A 22 -0.37 -0.93 -4.26
C ALA A 22 -1.23 -2.11 -4.76
N PHE A 23 -1.85 -2.87 -3.85
CA PHE A 23 -2.70 -3.99 -4.23
C PHE A 23 -4.00 -3.53 -4.90
N LEU A 24 -4.51 -2.34 -4.57
CA LEU A 24 -5.65 -1.75 -5.27
C LEU A 24 -5.34 -1.43 -6.73
N PHE A 25 -4.20 -0.79 -7.01
CA PHE A 25 -3.79 -0.49 -8.40
C PHE A 25 -3.52 -1.77 -9.21
N ILE A 26 -2.93 -2.80 -8.59
CA ILE A 26 -2.75 -4.10 -9.22
C ILE A 26 -4.11 -4.75 -9.53
N GLY A 27 -5.04 -4.73 -8.58
CA GLY A 27 -6.39 -5.25 -8.76
C GLY A 27 -7.17 -4.55 -9.88
N ILE A 28 -7.08 -3.22 -9.95
CA ILE A 28 -7.68 -2.44 -11.03
C ILE A 28 -7.01 -2.78 -12.38
N GLY A 29 -5.68 -2.84 -12.44
CA GLY A 29 -4.94 -3.16 -13.67
C GLY A 29 -5.29 -4.53 -14.23
N ILE A 30 -5.31 -5.56 -13.37
CA ILE A 30 -5.72 -6.92 -13.75
C ILE A 30 -7.21 -6.94 -14.15
N GLY A 31 -8.05 -6.22 -13.40
CA GLY A 31 -9.48 -6.13 -13.66
C GLY A 31 -9.83 -5.47 -15.00
N ILE A 32 -9.04 -4.50 -15.46
CA ILE A 32 -9.19 -3.90 -16.79
C ILE A 32 -8.85 -4.91 -17.89
N ILE A 33 -7.79 -5.70 -17.72
CA ILE A 33 -7.36 -6.71 -18.70
C ILE A 33 -8.38 -7.84 -18.84
N LEU A 34 -9.04 -8.21 -17.73
CA LEU A 34 -9.99 -9.32 -17.67
C LEU A 34 -11.46 -8.89 -17.75
N GLU A 35 -11.71 -7.60 -18.04
CA GLU A 35 -13.04 -6.95 -18.08
C GLU A 35 -13.88 -7.13 -16.79
N GLN A 36 -13.24 -7.51 -15.69
CA GLN A 36 -13.86 -7.79 -14.39
C GLN A 36 -13.34 -6.84 -13.33
N VAL A 37 -13.35 -5.55 -13.62
CA VAL A 37 -12.76 -4.49 -12.79
C VAL A 37 -13.27 -4.56 -11.35
N ALA A 38 -14.59 -4.68 -11.16
CA ALA A 38 -15.18 -4.71 -9.82
C ALA A 38 -14.67 -5.88 -8.96
N ALA A 39 -14.58 -7.08 -9.53
CA ALA A 39 -14.15 -8.27 -8.82
C ALA A 39 -12.67 -8.16 -8.42
N PHE A 40 -11.78 -7.83 -9.36
CA PHE A 40 -10.35 -7.73 -9.08
C PHE A 40 -9.98 -6.52 -8.22
N THR A 41 -10.76 -5.43 -8.27
CA THR A 41 -10.60 -4.29 -7.35
C THR A 41 -10.95 -4.71 -5.93
N LEU A 42 -12.04 -5.46 -5.73
CA LEU A 42 -12.44 -5.96 -4.42
C LEU A 42 -11.40 -6.93 -3.85
N ILE A 43 -10.87 -7.82 -4.70
CA ILE A 43 -9.80 -8.76 -4.34
C ILE A 43 -8.52 -8.00 -3.98
N GLY A 44 -8.08 -7.05 -4.79
CA GLY A 44 -6.91 -6.22 -4.52
C GLY A 44 -7.02 -5.45 -3.21
N LEU A 45 -8.19 -4.88 -2.92
CA LEU A 45 -8.46 -4.17 -1.68
C LEU A 45 -8.45 -5.14 -0.47
N GLY A 46 -9.11 -6.30 -0.59
CA GLY A 46 -9.14 -7.33 0.45
C GLY A 46 -7.74 -7.87 0.80
N VAL A 47 -6.94 -8.18 -0.22
CA VAL A 47 -5.55 -8.63 -0.04
C VAL A 47 -4.69 -7.52 0.56
N GLY A 48 -4.84 -6.28 0.10
CA GLY A 48 -4.10 -5.13 0.65
C GLY A 48 -4.37 -4.89 2.13
N ILE A 49 -5.64 -4.99 2.55
CA ILE A 49 -6.01 -4.91 3.98
C ILE A 49 -5.42 -6.09 4.75
N LEU A 50 -5.53 -7.32 4.25
CA LEU A 50 -5.03 -8.51 4.93
C LEU A 50 -3.51 -8.45 5.14
N VAL A 51 -2.75 -8.08 4.11
CA VAL A 51 -1.30 -7.92 4.18
C VAL A 51 -0.93 -6.81 5.17
N THR A 52 -1.64 -5.69 5.15
CA THR A 52 -1.43 -4.60 6.11
C THR A 52 -1.71 -5.05 7.55
N TYR A 53 -2.79 -5.79 7.77
CA TYR A 53 -3.14 -6.37 9.05
C TYR A 53 -2.05 -7.33 9.55
N LEU A 54 -1.55 -8.22 8.69
CA LEU A 54 -0.46 -9.13 9.03
C LEU A 54 0.83 -8.40 9.38
N ILE A 55 1.20 -7.36 8.61
CA ILE A 55 2.38 -6.53 8.88
C ILE A 55 2.24 -5.83 10.23
N ILE A 56 1.07 -5.27 10.54
CA ILE A 56 0.81 -4.62 11.83
C ILE A 56 0.88 -5.65 12.96
N ARG A 57 0.30 -6.85 12.76
CA ARG A 57 0.30 -7.92 13.75
C ARG A 57 1.69 -8.48 14.03
N MET A 58 2.56 -8.57 13.02
CA MET A 58 3.94 -9.03 13.18
C MET A 58 4.87 -7.97 13.81
N LYS A 59 4.51 -6.69 13.71
CA LYS A 59 5.24 -5.57 14.34
C LYS A 59 4.83 -5.33 15.80
N LYS A 60 3.72 -5.90 16.25
CA LYS A 60 3.20 -5.78 17.62
C LYS A 60 3.73 -6.92 18.47
#